data_AF-A0A7M3YKT1-F1
#
_entry.id   AF-A0A7M3YKT1-F1
#
_cell.length_a   1.000
_cell.length_b   1.000
_cell.length_c   1.000
_cell.angle_alpha   90.00
_cell.angle_beta   90.00
_cell.angle_gamma   90.00
#
_symmetry.space_group_name_H-M   'P 1'
#
loop_
_entity.id
_entity.type
_entity.pdbx_description
1 polymer ?
#
loop_
_entity_poly.entity_id
_entity_poly.type
_entity_poly.pdbx_seq_one_letter_code
_entity_poly.pdbx_strand_id
1 'polypeptide(L)'
;MSKGSPMVATTLILMMLASTCLVASSQAQSSSLDDIEVLHTAVNPDNNKTYHLLSASSWEDAAFTARSLNGYLTTIDDVDENTWVFDTFASFENQSRHLWIGLSDVQDEGIYRWHDGTPFLYRNWGVDQPTGGDDSDYVHIASTNMGNIMPQTWNDLENNPEYFPVYGVVEVGPGADFSLRFDGLGDHIIIDHDDGLLASESLRIEATIKASSTDGIRFITMKGDYGWGMYLSSGAIGYASEYSLSKHPTSNVSIDEDTWYTVGVEILEGVGGFFTIDGVPSGNISAEDAKIPLGDFGSNDCYASGDSCDELFIARMGAGCDCYHFEGIIDDVTVSFRDNEMWEPVSHWTFWEGEGADTGDALNDDFNERVGEIHGADWVMPDGSIVAQAVELENDEYMLIEDVQQSDTMLFYAELDEYTFMADFYAWGWSEEYYEDWDYGYEEELGFDVYVGYDRIPAPWDYDEQLTGYYGSVWNSWSWPSAEILWFSVVAKV
;
A
#
# COMPACT_ATOMS: atom_id res chain seq x y z
N MET A 1 18.40 21.02 48.77
CA MET A 1 17.09 21.46 48.25
C MET A 1 17.23 21.34 46.74
N SER A 2 17.02 20.19 46.07
CA SER A 2 15.81 19.39 45.84
C SER A 2 14.60 20.16 45.27
N LYS A 3 14.06 19.57 44.17
CA LYS A 3 12.78 19.76 43.46
C LYS A 3 12.71 20.92 42.43
N GLY A 4 12.35 20.70 41.18
CA GLY A 4 11.97 19.48 40.45
C GLY A 4 11.91 19.77 38.95
N SER A 5 12.46 18.86 38.15
CA SER A 5 12.29 18.84 36.69
C SER A 5 10.89 18.28 36.36
N PRO A 6 10.21 18.77 35.32
CA PRO A 6 8.91 18.25 34.91
C PRO A 6 9.01 16.79 34.44
N MET A 7 7.94 16.02 34.64
CA MET A 7 7.77 14.64 34.15
C MET A 7 7.94 14.61 32.63
N VAL A 8 8.65 13.60 32.12
CA VAL A 8 8.98 13.46 30.68
C VAL A 8 8.10 12.42 29.96
N ALA A 9 7.33 11.59 30.67
CA ALA A 9 6.31 10.72 30.08
C ALA A 9 5.39 10.12 31.17
N THR A 10 4.11 9.89 30.85
CA THR A 10 3.15 9.17 31.72
C THR A 10 3.15 7.66 31.46
N THR A 11 3.65 7.23 30.29
CA THR A 11 4.04 5.85 29.99
C THR A 11 5.28 5.88 29.09
N LEU A 12 6.32 5.12 29.45
CA LEU A 12 7.54 4.93 28.66
C LEU A 12 7.78 3.43 28.60
N ILE A 13 7.52 2.80 27.46
CA ILE A 13 7.84 1.38 27.23
C ILE A 13 9.19 1.34 26.52
N LEU A 14 10.17 0.71 27.18
CA LEU A 14 11.47 0.41 26.61
C LEU A 14 11.58 -1.11 26.57
N MET A 15 11.40 -1.68 25.38
CA MET A 15 11.55 -3.11 25.15
C MET A 15 12.91 -3.37 24.53
N MET A 16 13.75 -4.13 25.22
CA MET A 16 14.98 -4.69 24.68
C MET A 16 14.85 -6.20 24.70
N LEU A 17 14.59 -6.80 23.55
CA LEU A 17 14.58 -8.25 23.38
C LEU A 17 16.02 -8.72 23.10
N ALA A 18 16.67 -9.29 24.11
CA ALA A 18 17.92 -10.01 23.96
C ALA A 18 17.65 -11.51 24.11
N SER A 19 17.44 -12.20 23.00
CA SER A 19 17.33 -13.66 22.97
C SER A 19 18.73 -14.29 23.03
N THR A 20 19.07 -14.88 24.18
CA THR A 20 20.26 -15.74 24.28
C THR A 20 19.98 -17.07 23.61
N CYS A 21 20.75 -17.40 22.57
CA CYS A 21 20.73 -18.73 21.93
C CYS A 21 20.93 -19.84 22.97
N LEU A 22 19.85 -20.52 23.33
CA LEU A 22 19.93 -21.87 23.89
C LEU A 22 20.12 -22.82 22.71
N VAL A 23 21.35 -23.30 22.54
CA VAL A 23 21.65 -24.43 21.66
C VAL A 23 21.03 -25.67 22.27
N ALA A 24 19.76 -25.92 21.96
CA ALA A 24 19.17 -27.25 22.05
C ALA A 24 19.37 -27.91 20.68
N SER A 25 20.19 -28.97 20.64
CA SER A 25 20.35 -29.80 19.46
C SER A 25 19.04 -30.56 19.22
N SER A 26 18.11 -29.98 18.46
CA SER A 26 17.14 -30.76 17.72
C SER A 26 17.83 -31.26 16.46
N GLN A 27 17.70 -32.56 16.18
CA GLN A 27 18.07 -33.08 14.88
C GLN A 27 17.13 -32.43 13.87
N ALA A 28 17.61 -31.43 13.15
CA ALA A 28 16.94 -30.92 11.96
C ALA A 28 16.83 -32.10 10.98
N GLN A 29 15.64 -32.69 10.89
CA GLN A 29 15.23 -33.33 9.67
C GLN A 29 15.07 -32.19 8.67
N SER A 30 15.94 -32.16 7.66
CA SER A 30 15.76 -31.31 6.49
C SER A 30 14.44 -31.68 5.82
N SER A 31 13.39 -30.89 6.04
CA SER A 31 12.37 -30.73 5.01
C SER A 31 12.98 -29.82 3.95
N SER A 32 13.15 -30.34 2.74
CA SER A 32 13.15 -29.47 1.57
C SER A 32 11.88 -28.63 1.64
N LEU A 33 11.98 -27.31 1.46
CA LEU A 33 10.83 -26.49 1.11
C LEU A 33 10.31 -27.08 -0.20
N ASP A 34 9.11 -27.64 -0.19
CA ASP A 34 8.44 -28.02 -1.43
C ASP A 34 7.95 -26.69 -2.03
N ASP A 35 8.38 -26.38 -3.26
CA ASP A 35 7.84 -25.24 -4.02
C ASP A 35 6.31 -25.31 -4.01
N ILE A 36 5.62 -24.21 -3.71
CA ILE A 36 4.15 -24.19 -3.75
C ILE A 36 3.69 -24.37 -5.20
N GLU A 37 2.97 -25.47 -5.47
CA GLU A 37 2.56 -25.85 -6.83
C GLU A 37 1.13 -25.40 -7.15
N VAL A 38 0.88 -24.99 -8.40
CA VAL A 38 -0.48 -24.80 -8.91
C VAL A 38 -1.10 -26.17 -9.22
N LEU A 39 -2.03 -26.62 -8.38
CA LEU A 39 -2.75 -27.90 -8.51
C LEU A 39 -3.86 -27.88 -9.56
N HIS A 40 -4.55 -26.74 -9.72
CA HIS A 40 -5.64 -26.60 -10.67
C HIS A 40 -5.82 -25.15 -11.13
N THR A 41 -6.36 -24.97 -12.34
CA THR A 41 -6.76 -23.67 -12.88
C THR A 41 -8.19 -23.77 -13.41
N ALA A 42 -9.03 -22.83 -13.02
CA ALA A 42 -10.41 -22.72 -13.49
C ALA A 42 -10.75 -21.27 -13.84
N VAL A 43 -11.71 -21.08 -14.75
CA VAL A 43 -12.27 -19.76 -15.06
C VAL A 43 -13.71 -19.75 -14.59
N ASN A 44 -14.06 -18.77 -13.76
CA ASN A 44 -15.44 -18.61 -13.31
C ASN A 44 -16.29 -18.14 -14.50
N PRO A 45 -17.33 -18.88 -14.90
CA PRO A 45 -18.14 -18.55 -16.08
C PRO A 45 -18.97 -17.27 -15.91
N ASP A 46 -19.22 -16.82 -14.67
CA ASP A 46 -20.12 -15.70 -14.39
C ASP A 46 -19.37 -14.35 -14.37
N ASN A 47 -18.18 -14.30 -13.77
CA ASN A 47 -17.35 -13.09 -13.72
C ASN A 47 -16.16 -13.09 -14.71
N ASN A 48 -15.88 -14.22 -15.37
CA ASN A 48 -14.78 -14.41 -16.33
C ASN A 48 -13.36 -14.18 -15.76
N LYS A 49 -13.20 -14.20 -14.44
CA LYS A 49 -11.91 -14.18 -13.74
C LYS A 49 -11.27 -15.58 -13.75
N THR A 50 -9.94 -15.64 -13.70
CA THR A 50 -9.16 -16.89 -13.69
C THR A 50 -8.67 -17.17 -12.28
N TYR A 51 -8.78 -18.42 -11.82
CA TYR A 51 -8.39 -18.82 -10.48
C TYR A 51 -7.42 -19.99 -10.50
N HIS A 52 -6.47 -19.98 -9.55
CA HIS A 52 -5.55 -21.08 -9.30
C HIS A 52 -5.79 -21.69 -7.92
N LEU A 53 -5.74 -23.02 -7.82
CA LEU A 53 -5.62 -23.73 -6.56
C LEU A 53 -4.15 -24.05 -6.32
N LEU A 54 -3.60 -23.58 -5.21
CA LEU A 54 -2.22 -23.87 -4.78
C LEU A 54 -2.15 -25.16 -3.95
N SER A 55 -0.95 -25.70 -3.77
CA SER A 55 -0.67 -26.71 -2.75
C SER A 55 -0.81 -26.14 -1.34
N ALA A 56 -0.85 -27.01 -0.33
CA ALA A 56 -1.05 -26.56 1.04
C ALA A 56 0.16 -25.76 1.56
N SER A 57 -0.12 -24.65 2.24
CA SER A 57 0.88 -23.73 2.80
C SER A 57 0.26 -22.86 3.90
N SER A 58 1.08 -22.02 4.53
CA SER A 58 0.56 -20.92 5.35
C SER A 58 -0.20 -19.90 4.48
N TRP A 59 -0.97 -19.02 5.12
CA TRP A 59 -1.66 -17.95 4.41
C TRP A 59 -0.66 -16.98 3.78
N GLU A 60 0.36 -16.55 4.54
CA GLU A 60 1.41 -15.63 4.06
C GLU A 60 2.17 -16.20 2.86
N ASP A 61 2.58 -17.47 2.91
CA ASP A 61 3.27 -18.11 1.78
C ASP A 61 2.35 -18.21 0.54
N ALA A 62 1.05 -18.45 0.76
CA ALA A 62 0.07 -18.51 -0.33
C ALA A 62 -0.18 -17.13 -0.95
N ALA A 63 -0.28 -16.08 -0.12
CA ALA A 63 -0.44 -14.69 -0.54
C ALA A 63 0.78 -14.23 -1.35
N PHE A 64 1.98 -14.54 -0.87
CA PHE A 64 3.22 -14.28 -1.57
C PHE A 64 3.29 -15.00 -2.92
N THR A 65 2.97 -16.31 -2.94
CA THR A 65 2.90 -17.08 -4.19
C THR A 65 1.86 -16.49 -5.15
N ALA A 66 0.72 -16.04 -4.65
CA ALA A 66 -0.33 -15.42 -5.46
C ALA A 66 0.20 -14.20 -6.24
N ARG A 67 1.00 -13.35 -5.58
CA ARG A 67 1.63 -12.18 -6.22
C ARG A 67 2.56 -12.61 -7.37
N SER A 68 3.36 -13.66 -7.16
CA SER A 68 4.22 -14.22 -8.22
C SER A 68 3.45 -14.75 -9.44
N LEU A 69 2.15 -15.04 -9.27
CA LEU A 69 1.24 -15.51 -10.31
C LEU A 69 0.42 -14.36 -10.94
N ASN A 70 0.81 -13.10 -10.72
CA ASN A 70 0.10 -11.91 -11.16
C ASN A 70 -1.34 -11.89 -10.64
N GLY A 71 -1.51 -12.21 -9.36
CA GLY A 71 -2.79 -12.26 -8.69
C GLY A 71 -2.69 -12.10 -7.19
N TYR A 72 -3.81 -12.37 -6.54
CA TYR A 72 -3.98 -12.21 -5.10
C TYR A 72 -4.70 -13.45 -4.57
N LEU A 73 -4.54 -13.79 -3.28
CA LEU A 73 -5.51 -14.69 -2.66
C LEU A 73 -6.91 -14.13 -2.88
N THR A 74 -7.83 -15.01 -3.27
CA THR A 74 -9.09 -14.63 -3.90
C THR A 74 -9.94 -13.75 -2.99
N THR A 75 -10.44 -12.67 -3.58
CA THR A 75 -11.59 -11.91 -3.13
C THR A 75 -12.85 -12.72 -3.35
N ILE A 76 -13.89 -12.43 -2.57
CA ILE A 76 -15.23 -13.02 -2.77
C ILE A 76 -16.24 -11.88 -2.72
N ASP A 77 -16.75 -11.51 -3.88
CA ASP A 77 -17.64 -10.38 -4.12
C ASP A 77 -19.10 -10.72 -3.84
N ASP A 78 -19.49 -11.99 -3.99
CA ASP A 78 -20.87 -12.44 -3.79
C ASP A 78 -21.03 -13.92 -3.45
N VAL A 79 -22.28 -14.32 -3.20
CA VAL A 79 -22.67 -15.69 -2.86
C VAL A 79 -22.48 -16.69 -3.99
N ASP A 80 -22.63 -16.27 -5.25
CA ASP A 80 -22.50 -17.13 -6.41
C ASP A 80 -21.02 -17.46 -6.63
N GLU A 81 -20.13 -16.47 -6.50
CA GLU A 81 -18.67 -16.65 -6.51
C GLU A 81 -18.20 -17.54 -5.36
N ASN A 82 -18.62 -17.26 -4.12
CA ASN A 82 -18.27 -18.11 -2.96
C ASN A 82 -18.64 -19.58 -3.22
N THR A 83 -19.85 -19.82 -3.74
CA THR A 83 -20.35 -21.15 -4.08
C THR A 83 -19.51 -21.80 -5.15
N TRP A 84 -19.20 -21.06 -6.21
CA TRP A 84 -18.40 -21.55 -7.31
C TRP A 84 -16.98 -21.91 -6.88
N VAL A 85 -16.31 -21.06 -6.09
CA VAL A 85 -14.96 -21.31 -5.53
C VAL A 85 -14.98 -22.59 -4.69
N PHE A 86 -15.95 -22.71 -3.77
CA PHE A 86 -16.10 -23.90 -2.93
C PHE A 86 -16.32 -25.17 -3.76
N ASP A 87 -17.30 -25.19 -4.65
CA ASP A 87 -17.64 -26.37 -5.46
C ASP A 87 -16.50 -26.80 -6.39
N THR A 88 -15.76 -25.83 -6.93
CA THR A 88 -14.64 -26.07 -7.86
C THR A 88 -13.42 -26.65 -7.15
N PHE A 89 -13.04 -26.09 -5.99
CA PHE A 89 -11.74 -26.37 -5.39
C PHE A 89 -11.78 -27.21 -4.10
N ALA A 90 -12.81 -27.07 -3.26
CA ALA A 90 -12.85 -27.72 -1.94
C ALA A 90 -12.95 -29.25 -2.00
N SER A 91 -13.37 -29.79 -3.15
CA SER A 91 -13.50 -31.24 -3.41
C SER A 91 -12.68 -31.75 -4.59
N PHE A 92 -11.79 -30.92 -5.15
CA PHE A 92 -10.98 -31.25 -6.32
C PHE A 92 -10.23 -32.59 -6.12
N GLU A 93 -10.19 -33.45 -7.14
CA GLU A 93 -9.63 -34.82 -7.04
C GLU A 93 -10.19 -35.70 -5.89
N ASN A 94 -11.43 -35.45 -5.43
CA ASN A 94 -12.07 -36.15 -4.30
C ASN A 94 -11.32 -36.00 -2.97
N GLN A 95 -10.57 -34.91 -2.77
CA GLN A 95 -9.96 -34.56 -1.50
C GLN A 95 -10.73 -33.41 -0.87
N SER A 96 -11.01 -33.50 0.43
CA SER A 96 -11.61 -32.40 1.20
C SER A 96 -10.53 -31.38 1.54
N ARG A 97 -10.62 -30.16 1.02
CA ARG A 97 -9.66 -29.07 1.25
C ARG A 97 -10.32 -27.86 1.86
N HIS A 98 -9.70 -27.31 2.89
CA HIS A 98 -9.96 -25.94 3.36
C HIS A 98 -9.24 -24.96 2.42
N LEU A 99 -9.85 -23.83 2.12
CA LEU A 99 -9.36 -22.92 1.09
C LEU A 99 -9.03 -21.56 1.70
N TRP A 100 -7.76 -21.14 1.68
CA TRP A 100 -7.41 -19.77 2.01
C TRP A 100 -8.03 -18.83 0.98
N ILE A 101 -8.62 -17.76 1.47
CA ILE A 101 -9.09 -16.62 0.69
C ILE A 101 -8.31 -15.38 1.13
N GLY A 102 -8.40 -14.30 0.37
CA GLY A 102 -7.59 -13.11 0.59
C GLY A 102 -7.94 -12.30 1.83
N LEU A 103 -8.93 -12.69 2.62
CA LEU A 103 -9.38 -11.89 3.76
C LEU A 103 -8.50 -12.13 4.99
N SER A 104 -8.03 -11.06 5.62
CA SER A 104 -7.28 -11.09 6.89
C SER A 104 -7.46 -9.82 7.71
N ASP A 105 -7.22 -9.89 9.02
CA ASP A 105 -7.20 -8.76 9.95
C ASP A 105 -5.86 -8.65 10.70
N VAL A 106 -4.79 -9.24 10.15
CA VAL A 106 -3.44 -9.30 10.75
C VAL A 106 -2.85 -7.93 11.11
N GLN A 107 -3.30 -6.87 10.42
CA GLN A 107 -2.86 -5.51 10.70
C GLN A 107 -3.57 -4.93 11.92
N ASP A 108 -4.89 -5.08 12.01
CA ASP A 108 -5.72 -4.57 13.09
C ASP A 108 -6.83 -5.59 13.41
N GLU A 109 -6.71 -6.26 14.56
CA GLU A 109 -7.69 -7.25 15.04
C GLU A 109 -9.13 -6.72 14.92
N GLY A 110 -9.98 -7.48 14.25
CA GLY A 110 -11.39 -7.16 14.00
C GLY A 110 -11.64 -6.30 12.75
N ILE A 111 -10.60 -5.77 12.10
CA ILE A 111 -10.73 -5.01 10.84
C ILE A 111 -10.22 -5.87 9.68
N TYR A 112 -11.14 -6.63 9.09
CA TYR A 112 -10.88 -7.53 7.97
C TYR A 112 -10.74 -6.81 6.64
N ARG A 113 -9.74 -7.27 5.87
CA ARG A 113 -9.27 -6.63 4.65
C ARG A 113 -8.91 -7.66 3.60
N TRP A 114 -9.25 -7.38 2.35
CA TRP A 114 -8.89 -8.26 1.25
C TRP A 114 -7.42 -8.04 0.84
N HIS A 115 -6.74 -9.12 0.49
CA HIS A 115 -5.37 -9.13 0.02
C HIS A 115 -5.18 -8.33 -1.28
N ASP A 116 -6.25 -8.16 -2.05
CA ASP A 116 -6.27 -7.31 -3.25
C ASP A 116 -6.61 -5.84 -2.95
N GLY A 117 -6.87 -5.47 -1.69
CA GLY A 117 -7.20 -4.10 -1.26
C GLY A 117 -8.64 -3.65 -1.52
N THR A 118 -9.48 -4.48 -2.13
CA THR A 118 -10.87 -4.10 -2.39
C THR A 118 -11.70 -4.00 -1.09
N PRO A 119 -12.81 -3.23 -1.09
CA PRO A 119 -13.65 -3.10 0.10
C PRO A 119 -14.29 -4.42 0.54
N PHE A 120 -14.37 -4.64 1.84
CA PHE A 120 -14.91 -5.86 2.44
C PHE A 120 -16.46 -5.89 2.49
N LEU A 121 -17.15 -6.01 1.36
CA LEU A 121 -18.62 -5.85 1.31
C LEU A 121 -19.43 -7.15 1.48
N TYR A 122 -18.87 -8.30 1.08
CA TYR A 122 -19.59 -9.57 1.17
C TYR A 122 -19.05 -10.40 2.33
N ARG A 123 -19.95 -11.04 3.09
CA ARG A 123 -19.64 -11.84 4.27
C ARG A 123 -20.35 -13.19 4.19
N ASN A 124 -19.62 -14.26 4.49
CA ASN A 124 -20.20 -15.59 4.61
C ASN A 124 -19.64 -16.36 5.82
N TRP A 125 -19.51 -15.65 6.94
CA TRP A 125 -19.05 -16.20 8.21
C TRP A 125 -19.82 -17.45 8.65
N GLY A 126 -19.09 -18.41 9.22
CA GLY A 126 -19.67 -19.52 9.93
C GLY A 126 -20.48 -19.08 11.15
N VAL A 127 -21.31 -19.98 11.66
CA VAL A 127 -22.04 -19.71 12.91
C VAL A 127 -21.04 -19.46 14.04
N ASP A 128 -21.24 -18.36 14.77
CA ASP A 128 -20.35 -17.89 15.84
C ASP A 128 -18.92 -17.57 15.38
N GLN A 129 -18.75 -17.17 14.11
CA GLN A 129 -17.48 -16.69 13.51
C GLN A 129 -17.58 -15.21 13.10
N PRO A 130 -16.45 -14.49 13.03
CA PRO A 130 -15.12 -14.90 13.48
C PRO A 130 -15.07 -15.09 15.01
N THR A 131 -14.17 -15.93 15.51
CA THR A 131 -14.06 -16.12 16.97
C THR A 131 -13.30 -15.00 17.68
N GLY A 132 -12.41 -14.32 16.94
CA GLY A 132 -11.56 -13.25 17.45
C GLY A 132 -10.47 -13.75 18.40
N GLY A 133 -9.28 -13.17 18.30
CA GLY A 133 -8.16 -13.39 19.19
C GLY A 133 -6.80 -13.28 18.51
N ASP A 134 -5.82 -12.76 19.27
CA ASP A 134 -4.49 -12.28 18.87
C ASP A 134 -3.62 -13.14 17.90
N ASP A 135 -4.03 -14.36 17.56
CA ASP A 135 -3.30 -15.26 16.65
C ASP A 135 -4.17 -15.77 15.47
N SER A 136 -5.45 -15.38 15.34
CA SER A 136 -6.40 -15.92 14.34
C SER A 136 -6.78 -14.90 13.28
N ASP A 137 -5.79 -14.49 12.49
CA ASP A 137 -5.96 -13.31 11.63
C ASP A 137 -6.34 -13.62 10.17
N TYR A 138 -6.44 -14.90 9.80
CA TYR A 138 -6.46 -15.32 8.40
C TYR A 138 -7.70 -16.16 8.07
N VAL A 139 -8.39 -15.82 6.98
CA VAL A 139 -9.70 -16.39 6.69
C VAL A 139 -9.62 -17.49 5.64
N HIS A 140 -10.38 -18.56 5.89
CA HIS A 140 -10.56 -19.65 4.94
C HIS A 140 -12.03 -20.01 4.72
N ILE A 141 -12.35 -20.57 3.55
CA ILE A 141 -13.62 -21.28 3.34
C ILE A 141 -13.51 -22.68 3.96
N ALA A 142 -14.41 -22.99 4.89
CA ALA A 142 -14.45 -24.26 5.58
C ALA A 142 -14.99 -25.38 4.66
N SER A 143 -14.30 -26.52 4.67
CA SER A 143 -14.75 -27.76 4.06
C SER A 143 -15.26 -28.74 5.11
N THR A 144 -15.49 -29.99 4.72
CA THR A 144 -16.02 -30.99 5.66
C THR A 144 -15.04 -31.27 6.81
N ASN A 145 -15.59 -31.60 7.98
CA ASN A 145 -14.87 -31.94 9.22
C ASN A 145 -14.29 -30.76 10.04
N MET A 146 -14.75 -29.52 9.82
CA MET A 146 -14.41 -28.35 10.65
C MET A 146 -15.33 -28.20 11.87
N GLY A 147 -15.49 -29.26 12.66
CA GLY A 147 -16.28 -29.21 13.90
C GLY A 147 -17.76 -28.83 13.67
N ASN A 148 -18.17 -27.70 14.27
CA ASN A 148 -19.54 -27.15 14.15
C ASN A 148 -19.69 -26.17 12.97
N ILE A 149 -18.59 -25.81 12.31
CA ILE A 149 -18.59 -24.88 11.18
C ILE A 149 -19.12 -25.62 9.96
N MET A 150 -20.11 -25.02 9.31
CA MET A 150 -20.72 -25.61 8.13
C MET A 150 -19.75 -25.55 6.95
N PRO A 151 -19.73 -26.55 6.06
CA PRO A 151 -19.00 -26.40 4.81
C PRO A 151 -19.50 -25.17 4.05
N GLN A 152 -18.62 -24.55 3.26
CA GLN A 152 -18.86 -23.36 2.42
C GLN A 152 -18.89 -22.02 3.17
N THR A 153 -18.98 -22.00 4.51
CA THR A 153 -18.89 -20.77 5.31
C THR A 153 -17.45 -20.47 5.71
N TRP A 154 -17.19 -19.24 6.14
CA TRP A 154 -15.85 -18.76 6.49
C TRP A 154 -15.52 -18.96 7.96
N ASN A 155 -14.23 -18.99 8.26
CA ASN A 155 -13.67 -19.08 9.59
C ASN A 155 -12.27 -18.43 9.59
N ASP A 156 -11.94 -17.77 10.69
CA ASP A 156 -10.63 -17.21 11.00
C ASP A 156 -9.70 -18.27 11.61
N LEU A 157 -8.41 -18.22 11.28
CA LEU A 157 -7.39 -19.16 11.70
C LEU A 157 -6.03 -18.48 11.85
N GLU A 158 -5.15 -19.13 12.61
CA GLU A 158 -3.71 -18.83 12.60
C GLU A 158 -3.08 -19.02 11.21
N ASN A 159 -2.02 -18.27 10.92
CA ASN A 159 -1.34 -18.26 9.62
C ASN A 159 -1.00 -19.68 9.11
N ASN A 160 -0.58 -20.57 10.01
CA ASN A 160 -0.17 -21.93 9.67
C ASN A 160 -0.76 -22.99 10.62
N PRO A 161 -2.00 -23.44 10.37
CA PRO A 161 -2.71 -24.38 11.24
C PRO A 161 -2.00 -25.73 11.36
N GLU A 162 -1.66 -26.15 12.59
CA GLU A 162 -0.90 -27.41 12.80
C GLU A 162 -1.70 -28.69 12.50
N TYR A 163 -3.04 -28.62 12.58
CA TYR A 163 -3.89 -29.82 12.64
C TYR A 163 -4.45 -30.28 11.30
N PHE A 164 -4.50 -29.40 10.31
CA PHE A 164 -5.03 -29.70 8.98
C PHE A 164 -4.42 -28.76 7.94
N PRO A 165 -4.19 -29.24 6.70
CA PRO A 165 -3.70 -28.40 5.64
C PRO A 165 -4.80 -27.46 5.13
N VAL A 166 -4.40 -26.26 4.75
CA VAL A 166 -5.23 -25.26 4.07
C VAL A 166 -4.53 -24.88 2.76
N TYR A 167 -5.31 -24.62 1.71
CA TYR A 167 -4.82 -24.49 0.34
C TYR A 167 -5.19 -23.11 -0.21
N GLY A 168 -4.22 -22.37 -0.76
CA GLY A 168 -4.47 -21.07 -1.38
C GLY A 168 -5.37 -21.15 -2.60
N VAL A 169 -6.36 -20.26 -2.70
CA VAL A 169 -7.05 -19.98 -3.96
C VAL A 169 -6.64 -18.59 -4.42
N VAL A 170 -5.99 -18.52 -5.57
CA VAL A 170 -5.54 -17.28 -6.19
C VAL A 170 -6.58 -16.83 -7.20
N GLU A 171 -6.93 -15.55 -7.18
CA GLU A 171 -7.58 -14.84 -8.27
C GLU A 171 -6.51 -14.12 -9.11
N VAL A 172 -6.47 -14.39 -10.42
CA VAL A 172 -5.54 -13.75 -11.35
C VAL A 172 -6.16 -12.48 -11.90
N GLY A 173 -5.47 -11.37 -11.72
CA GLY A 173 -5.91 -10.07 -12.18
C GLY A 173 -5.24 -8.94 -11.41
N PRO A 174 -5.36 -7.71 -11.90
CA PRO A 174 -5.03 -6.55 -11.09
C PRO A 174 -6.01 -6.50 -9.90
N GLY A 175 -5.48 -6.31 -8.69
CA GLY A 175 -6.27 -6.02 -7.51
C GLY A 175 -6.78 -4.59 -7.55
N ALA A 176 -7.04 -4.00 -6.38
CA ALA A 176 -7.11 -2.56 -6.25
C ALA A 176 -5.77 -1.95 -6.69
N ASP A 177 -5.87 -0.94 -7.54
CA ASP A 177 -4.76 -0.15 -8.03
C ASP A 177 -4.72 1.10 -7.16
N PHE A 178 -3.75 1.20 -6.25
CA PHE A 178 -3.55 2.39 -5.43
C PHE A 178 -2.28 3.10 -5.85
N SER A 179 -2.23 4.38 -5.54
CA SER A 179 -1.08 5.22 -5.77
C SER A 179 -0.71 5.95 -4.47
N LEU A 180 0.44 6.60 -4.45
CA LEU A 180 0.83 7.47 -3.32
C LEU A 180 0.79 8.93 -3.73
N ARG A 181 0.14 9.75 -2.90
CA ARG A 181 0.08 11.21 -3.04
C ARG A 181 1.11 11.86 -2.10
N PHE A 182 1.90 12.75 -2.67
CA PHE A 182 2.95 13.54 -2.01
C PHE A 182 2.53 15.01 -2.09
N ASP A 183 2.06 15.60 -1.00
CA ASP A 183 1.60 17.00 -0.94
C ASP A 183 2.14 17.79 0.27
N GLY A 184 2.77 17.10 1.22
CA GLY A 184 3.50 17.62 2.35
C GLY A 184 4.96 17.98 2.04
N LEU A 185 5.52 18.84 2.89
CA LEU A 185 6.92 19.22 2.81
C LEU A 185 7.79 18.07 3.32
N GLY A 186 8.43 17.37 2.39
CA GLY A 186 9.32 16.27 2.72
C GLY A 186 8.69 14.91 2.63
N ASP A 187 7.55 14.77 1.94
CA ASP A 187 6.96 13.46 1.69
C ASP A 187 7.87 12.65 0.77
N HIS A 188 8.17 11.41 1.16
CA HIS A 188 9.04 10.52 0.39
C HIS A 188 8.93 9.08 0.85
N ILE A 189 9.48 8.17 0.04
CA ILE A 189 9.72 6.79 0.44
C ILE A 189 11.23 6.57 0.49
N ILE A 190 11.71 5.91 1.55
CA ILE A 190 13.10 5.47 1.68
C ILE A 190 13.15 3.95 1.60
N ILE A 191 13.96 3.43 0.69
CA ILE A 191 14.22 2.01 0.54
C ILE A 191 15.69 1.77 0.87
N ASP A 192 15.94 0.87 1.82
CA ASP A 192 17.29 0.50 2.25
C ASP A 192 18.17 0.04 1.08
N HIS A 193 19.48 0.13 1.30
CA HIS A 193 20.45 -0.27 0.29
C HIS A 193 20.32 -1.74 -0.13
N ASP A 194 20.29 -1.96 -1.45
CA ASP A 194 20.36 -3.29 -2.06
C ASP A 194 21.40 -3.33 -3.19
N ASP A 195 22.29 -4.33 -3.13
CA ASP A 195 23.29 -4.66 -4.16
C ASP A 195 22.64 -5.02 -5.52
N GLY A 196 21.41 -5.53 -5.50
CA GLY A 196 20.59 -5.82 -6.69
C GLY A 196 20.20 -4.59 -7.50
N LEU A 197 20.29 -3.39 -6.91
CA LEU A 197 20.06 -2.10 -7.58
C LEU A 197 21.34 -1.43 -8.08
N LEU A 198 22.46 -2.14 -8.12
CA LEU A 198 23.70 -1.66 -8.71
C LEU A 198 23.66 -1.76 -10.25
N ALA A 199 23.15 -0.70 -10.88
CA ALA A 199 23.12 -0.57 -12.32
C ALA A 199 24.53 -0.70 -12.94
N SER A 200 24.65 -1.50 -14.00
CA SER A 200 25.89 -1.61 -14.79
C SER A 200 25.60 -1.55 -16.28
N GLU A 201 26.26 -0.64 -16.99
CA GLU A 201 26.21 -0.43 -18.45
C GLU A 201 24.84 -0.01 -19.04
N SER A 202 23.74 -0.23 -18.32
CA SER A 202 22.38 0.06 -18.77
C SER A 202 21.46 0.39 -17.59
N LEU A 203 20.53 1.30 -17.83
CA LEU A 203 19.53 1.71 -16.85
C LEU A 203 18.29 2.19 -17.59
N ARG A 204 17.12 1.69 -17.18
CA ARG A 204 15.84 2.25 -17.55
C ARG A 204 15.04 2.53 -16.29
N ILE A 205 14.48 3.72 -16.20
CA ILE A 205 13.57 4.12 -15.13
C ILE A 205 12.27 4.54 -15.81
N GLU A 206 11.16 4.04 -15.30
CA GLU A 206 9.81 4.46 -15.69
C GLU A 206 8.99 4.71 -14.43
N ALA A 207 8.08 5.66 -14.50
CA ALA A 207 7.11 5.93 -13.45
C ALA A 207 5.85 6.53 -14.07
N THR A 208 4.70 6.16 -13.53
CA THR A 208 3.41 6.78 -13.84
C THR A 208 3.18 7.89 -12.82
N ILE A 209 2.99 9.13 -13.29
CA ILE A 209 2.89 10.30 -12.39
C ILE A 209 1.76 11.23 -12.79
N LYS A 210 1.21 11.92 -11.80
CA LYS A 210 0.32 13.06 -11.95
C LYS A 210 0.84 14.20 -11.06
N ALA A 211 1.71 15.03 -11.62
CA ALA A 211 2.33 16.12 -10.86
C ALA A 211 1.33 17.27 -10.62
N SER A 212 1.13 17.65 -9.36
CA SER A 212 0.32 18.81 -8.97
C SER A 212 1.09 20.12 -9.17
N SER A 213 2.43 20.05 -9.09
CA SER A 213 3.31 21.18 -9.41
C SER A 213 4.49 20.71 -10.25
N THR A 214 4.75 21.40 -11.35
CA THR A 214 5.92 21.17 -12.20
C THR A 214 7.04 22.18 -11.98
N ASP A 215 6.81 23.20 -11.15
CA ASP A 215 7.73 24.31 -10.93
C ASP A 215 9.04 23.85 -10.28
N GLY A 216 10.16 24.33 -10.81
CA GLY A 216 11.48 24.04 -10.26
C GLY A 216 11.95 22.61 -10.55
N ILE A 217 12.55 21.96 -9.56
CA ILE A 217 13.07 20.58 -9.64
C ILE A 217 12.25 19.71 -8.69
N ARG A 218 11.69 18.61 -9.20
CA ARG A 218 10.82 17.67 -8.48
C ARG A 218 11.29 16.24 -8.73
N PHE A 219 11.94 15.61 -7.76
CA PHE A 219 12.49 14.26 -7.95
C PHE A 219 11.41 13.20 -7.89
N ILE A 220 11.38 12.29 -8.87
CA ILE A 220 10.46 11.15 -8.90
C ILE A 220 11.13 9.97 -8.20
N THR A 221 12.39 9.68 -8.54
CA THR A 221 13.20 8.68 -7.85
C THR A 221 14.69 9.01 -7.94
N MET A 222 15.45 8.63 -6.93
CA MET A 222 16.89 8.82 -6.88
C MET A 222 17.58 7.70 -6.10
N LYS A 223 18.60 7.08 -6.69
CA LYS A 223 19.46 6.10 -6.02
C LYS A 223 20.74 6.77 -5.53
N GLY A 224 20.94 6.76 -4.22
CA GLY A 224 22.10 7.31 -3.53
C GLY A 224 22.29 8.82 -3.70
N ASP A 225 23.30 9.37 -3.02
CA ASP A 225 23.60 10.80 -3.11
C ASP A 225 24.39 11.10 -4.40
N TYR A 226 23.72 11.78 -5.35
CA TYR A 226 24.23 12.03 -6.71
C TYR A 226 24.60 10.76 -7.49
N GLY A 227 23.83 9.69 -7.29
CA GLY A 227 23.84 8.51 -8.15
C GLY A 227 23.09 8.74 -9.46
N TRP A 228 22.12 7.88 -9.71
CA TRP A 228 21.23 7.99 -10.86
C TRP A 228 19.80 8.19 -10.39
N GLY A 229 18.98 8.84 -11.23
CA GLY A 229 17.60 9.14 -10.87
C GLY A 229 16.87 9.88 -11.97
N MET A 230 15.56 10.04 -11.78
CA MET A 230 14.66 10.71 -12.70
C MET A 230 13.87 11.78 -11.94
N TYR A 231 13.71 12.95 -12.56
CA TYR A 231 13.05 14.10 -11.95
C TYR A 231 12.39 14.99 -13.00
N LEU A 232 11.58 15.94 -12.58
CA LEU A 232 11.04 17.01 -13.42
C LEU A 232 11.82 18.30 -13.20
N SER A 233 12.09 19.04 -14.28
CA SER A 233 12.73 20.34 -14.31
C SER A 233 11.83 21.32 -15.06
N SER A 234 10.94 22.01 -14.35
CA SER A 234 9.90 22.86 -14.96
C SER A 234 9.06 22.08 -15.98
N GLY A 235 8.62 20.88 -15.58
CA GLY A 235 7.82 19.95 -16.38
C GLY A 235 8.60 19.09 -17.39
N ALA A 236 9.86 19.42 -17.73
CA ALA A 236 10.70 18.55 -18.57
C ALA A 236 11.31 17.41 -17.74
N ILE A 237 11.42 16.21 -18.31
CA ILE A 237 12.06 15.06 -17.64
C ILE A 237 13.56 15.30 -17.61
N GLY A 238 14.19 15.19 -16.45
CA GLY A 238 15.63 15.25 -16.24
C GLY A 238 16.19 13.91 -15.78
N TYR A 239 17.42 13.62 -16.18
CA TYR A 239 18.16 12.43 -15.75
C TYR A 239 19.36 12.83 -14.89
N ALA A 240 19.42 12.33 -13.66
CA ALA A 240 20.55 12.57 -12.79
C ALA A 240 21.75 11.71 -13.21
N SER A 241 22.81 12.36 -13.66
CA SER A 241 23.98 11.70 -14.25
C SER A 241 25.32 12.19 -13.71
N GLU A 242 25.33 13.25 -12.88
CA GLU A 242 26.51 13.70 -12.17
C GLU A 242 26.16 14.60 -10.97
N TYR A 243 27.19 15.13 -10.30
CA TYR A 243 26.99 16.02 -9.14
C TYR A 243 26.21 17.31 -9.46
N SER A 244 26.33 17.83 -10.69
CA SER A 244 25.73 19.13 -11.02
C SER A 244 24.44 18.99 -11.79
N LEU A 245 23.31 19.29 -11.13
CA LEU A 245 21.97 19.36 -11.74
C LEU A 245 21.93 20.21 -13.02
N SER A 246 22.75 21.25 -13.11
CA SER A 246 22.81 22.13 -14.28
C SER A 246 23.38 21.48 -15.55
N LYS A 247 24.01 20.31 -15.43
CA LYS A 247 24.57 19.55 -16.55
C LYS A 247 23.74 18.33 -16.92
N HIS A 248 22.72 18.02 -16.15
CA HIS A 248 21.85 16.90 -16.43
C HIS A 248 21.13 17.11 -17.76
N PRO A 249 21.05 16.07 -18.61
CA PRO A 249 20.23 16.14 -19.81
C PRO A 249 18.76 16.23 -19.42
N THR A 250 17.97 16.92 -20.24
CA THR A 250 16.52 17.09 -20.08
C THR A 250 15.79 16.80 -21.38
N SER A 251 14.52 16.41 -21.29
CA SER A 251 13.66 16.19 -22.44
C SER A 251 13.36 17.50 -23.19
N ASN A 252 12.96 17.38 -24.46
CA ASN A 252 12.54 18.52 -25.28
C ASN A 252 11.05 18.86 -25.10
N VAL A 253 10.31 17.99 -24.44
CA VAL A 253 8.87 18.08 -24.21
C VAL A 253 8.65 18.05 -22.71
N SER A 254 7.84 18.99 -22.23
CA SER A 254 7.36 19.04 -20.84
C SER A 254 6.00 18.37 -20.72
N ILE A 255 5.72 17.86 -19.53
CA ILE A 255 4.38 17.45 -19.12
C ILE A 255 3.56 18.65 -18.63
N ASP A 256 2.25 18.50 -18.59
CA ASP A 256 1.32 19.43 -17.96
C ASP A 256 0.98 18.99 -16.52
N GLU A 257 0.57 19.93 -15.67
CA GLU A 257 0.12 19.64 -14.30
C GLU A 257 -1.24 18.91 -14.28
N ASP A 258 -1.51 18.18 -13.19
CA ASP A 258 -2.75 17.46 -12.90
C ASP A 258 -3.20 16.45 -13.97
N THR A 259 -2.26 15.99 -14.79
CA THR A 259 -2.50 15.01 -15.87
C THR A 259 -1.58 13.81 -15.69
N TRP A 260 -2.15 12.61 -15.85
CA TRP A 260 -1.39 11.36 -15.80
C TRP A 260 -0.48 11.22 -17.02
N TYR A 261 0.79 10.88 -16.76
CA TYR A 261 1.78 10.53 -17.77
C TYR A 261 2.61 9.36 -17.28
N THR A 262 2.97 8.45 -18.19
CA THR A 262 4.07 7.49 -17.94
C THR A 262 5.36 8.11 -18.48
N VAL A 263 6.22 8.57 -17.58
CA VAL A 263 7.49 9.20 -17.92
C VAL A 263 8.63 8.20 -17.77
N GLY A 264 9.65 8.32 -18.62
CA GLY A 264 10.79 7.42 -18.54
C GLY A 264 12.10 7.97 -19.09
N VAL A 265 13.17 7.31 -18.69
CA VAL A 265 14.53 7.51 -19.20
C VAL A 265 15.18 6.16 -19.49
N GLU A 266 15.81 6.03 -20.64
CA GLU A 266 16.62 4.88 -21.03
C GLU A 266 18.06 5.33 -21.28
N ILE A 267 19.02 4.64 -20.64
CA ILE A 267 20.46 4.91 -20.72
C ILE A 267 21.20 3.64 -21.10
N LEU A 268 22.07 3.75 -22.09
CA LEU A 268 23.14 2.81 -22.37
C LEU A 268 24.47 3.54 -22.20
N GLU A 269 25.24 3.13 -21.19
CA GLU A 269 26.41 3.87 -20.74
C GLU A 269 27.44 4.01 -21.88
N GLY A 270 27.87 5.25 -22.14
CA GLY A 270 28.84 5.56 -23.21
C GLY A 270 28.32 5.40 -24.64
N VAL A 271 27.04 5.04 -24.84
CA VAL A 271 26.38 4.97 -26.15
C VAL A 271 25.39 6.13 -26.32
N GLY A 272 24.61 6.41 -25.29
CA GLY A 272 23.55 7.44 -25.31
C GLY A 272 22.28 6.93 -24.65
N GLY A 273 21.20 7.69 -24.83
CA GLY A 273 19.91 7.36 -24.23
C GLY A 273 18.80 8.22 -24.81
N PHE A 274 17.60 8.10 -24.25
CA PHE A 274 16.46 8.93 -24.60
C PHE A 274 15.45 9.00 -23.45
N PHE A 275 14.60 10.01 -23.51
CA PHE A 275 13.46 10.17 -22.61
C PHE A 275 12.18 9.70 -23.31
N THR A 276 11.19 9.27 -22.54
CA THR A 276 9.86 8.89 -23.02
C THR A 276 8.76 9.60 -22.23
N ILE A 277 7.66 9.92 -22.92
CA ILE A 277 6.38 10.33 -22.33
C ILE A 277 5.31 9.46 -23.00
N ASP A 278 4.56 8.70 -22.23
CA ASP A 278 3.56 7.71 -22.68
C ASP A 278 4.11 6.75 -23.74
N GLY A 279 5.34 6.28 -23.52
CA GLY A 279 6.08 5.41 -24.44
C GLY A 279 6.59 6.09 -25.72
N VAL A 280 6.34 7.39 -25.91
CA VAL A 280 6.82 8.15 -27.08
C VAL A 280 8.12 8.87 -26.75
N PRO A 281 9.19 8.74 -27.57
CA PRO A 281 10.44 9.44 -27.32
C PRO A 281 10.28 10.97 -27.27
N SER A 282 10.77 11.60 -26.20
CA SER A 282 10.61 13.02 -25.88
C SER A 282 11.94 13.80 -25.85
N GLY A 283 13.07 13.15 -26.07
CA GLY A 283 14.40 13.78 -26.16
C GLY A 283 15.51 12.73 -26.23
N ASN A 284 16.69 13.11 -26.73
CA ASN A 284 17.84 12.22 -26.81
C ASN A 284 18.92 12.65 -25.82
N ILE A 285 19.62 11.67 -25.25
CA ILE A 285 20.75 11.84 -24.35
C ILE A 285 22.02 11.44 -25.11
N SER A 286 23.04 12.29 -25.07
CA SER A 286 24.29 12.03 -25.77
C SER A 286 25.12 10.95 -25.07
N ALA A 287 26.05 10.32 -25.79
CA ALA A 287 26.99 9.36 -25.21
C ALA A 287 27.83 9.95 -24.06
N GLU A 288 28.11 11.26 -24.09
CA GLU A 288 28.92 11.94 -23.06
C GLU A 288 28.13 12.18 -21.76
N ASP A 289 26.80 12.29 -21.87
CA ASP A 289 25.87 12.56 -20.76
C ASP A 289 25.19 11.27 -20.24
N ALA A 290 25.25 10.18 -21.00
CA ALA A 290 24.77 8.85 -20.66
C ALA A 290 25.75 8.12 -19.72
N LYS A 291 25.93 8.66 -18.51
CA LYS A 291 26.68 8.03 -17.41
C LYS A 291 25.72 7.46 -16.38
N ILE A 292 26.12 6.40 -15.70
CA ILE A 292 25.36 5.80 -14.60
C ILE A 292 26.24 5.86 -13.35
N PRO A 293 26.12 6.90 -12.51
CA PRO A 293 26.94 7.03 -11.32
C PRO A 293 26.51 6.03 -10.23
N LEU A 294 27.45 5.57 -9.42
CA LEU A 294 27.16 4.63 -8.32
C LEU A 294 26.44 5.27 -7.12
N GLY A 295 26.44 6.60 -7.04
CA GLY A 295 25.80 7.33 -5.93
C GLY A 295 26.64 7.46 -4.68
N ASP A 296 27.97 7.42 -4.80
CA ASP A 296 28.92 7.59 -3.69
C ASP A 296 29.43 9.05 -3.54
N PHE A 297 28.73 10.03 -4.12
CA PHE A 297 29.23 11.40 -4.26
C PHE A 297 28.59 12.40 -3.30
N GLY A 298 29.01 12.39 -2.04
CA GLY A 298 29.21 13.65 -1.30
C GLY A 298 28.00 14.38 -0.69
N SER A 299 27.53 13.85 0.43
CA SER A 299 27.24 14.64 1.62
C SER A 299 28.34 14.42 2.66
N ASN A 300 28.74 15.49 3.35
CA ASN A 300 29.76 15.40 4.41
C ASN A 300 29.31 14.51 5.57
N ASP A 301 28.00 14.24 5.68
CA ASP A 301 27.42 13.43 6.75
C ASP A 301 27.68 11.94 6.53
N CYS A 302 27.44 11.40 5.33
CA CYS A 302 27.72 9.99 4.99
C CYS A 302 29.21 9.63 5.14
N TYR A 303 30.09 10.56 4.74
CA TYR A 303 31.54 10.39 4.85
C TYR A 303 32.06 10.50 6.30
N ALA A 304 31.27 11.08 7.22
CA ALA A 304 31.66 11.34 8.60
C ALA A 304 31.01 10.38 9.62
N SER A 305 29.79 9.89 9.37
CA SER A 305 29.08 8.92 10.22
C SER A 305 29.45 7.47 9.89
N GLY A 306 29.85 7.19 8.64
CA GLY A 306 30.16 5.83 8.17
C GLY A 306 28.95 5.06 7.67
N ASP A 307 27.81 5.74 7.52
CA ASP A 307 26.60 5.21 6.89
C ASP A 307 26.74 5.30 5.37
N SER A 308 26.19 4.32 4.65
CA SER A 308 26.22 4.28 3.20
C SER A 308 25.00 5.05 2.67
N CYS A 309 25.23 6.11 1.90
CA CYS A 309 24.16 6.93 1.29
C CYS A 309 23.80 6.37 -0.08
N ASP A 310 23.38 5.11 -0.07
CA ASP A 310 23.12 4.25 -1.21
C ASP A 310 21.72 3.65 -1.18
N GLU A 311 20.80 4.28 -0.43
CA GLU A 311 19.37 4.01 -0.42
C GLU A 311 18.73 4.43 -1.75
N LEU A 312 17.60 3.83 -2.09
CA LEU A 312 16.72 4.30 -3.16
C LEU A 312 15.65 5.19 -2.52
N PHE A 313 15.40 6.33 -3.13
CA PHE A 313 14.36 7.26 -2.72
C PHE A 313 13.30 7.36 -3.81
N ILE A 314 12.04 7.45 -3.40
CA ILE A 314 10.92 7.87 -4.26
C ILE A 314 10.44 9.22 -3.73
N ALA A 315 10.07 10.12 -4.64
CA ALA A 315 9.64 11.50 -4.37
C ALA A 315 10.69 12.46 -3.77
N ARG A 316 11.98 12.12 -3.74
CA ARG A 316 13.04 12.99 -3.19
C ARG A 316 14.41 12.81 -3.86
N MET A 317 15.27 13.83 -3.80
CA MET A 317 16.66 13.83 -4.31
C MET A 317 17.62 12.91 -3.53
N GLY A 318 17.21 12.32 -2.41
CA GLY A 318 18.04 11.45 -1.55
C GLY A 318 18.62 12.11 -0.30
N ALA A 319 19.54 11.40 0.36
CA ALA A 319 20.02 11.69 1.71
C ALA A 319 20.76 13.02 1.87
N GLY A 320 21.41 13.52 0.81
CA GLY A 320 22.28 14.70 0.86
C GLY A 320 21.55 16.05 0.97
N CYS A 321 20.23 16.08 0.78
CA CYS A 321 19.43 17.30 0.90
C CYS A 321 17.97 16.99 1.27
N ASP A 322 17.40 17.75 2.18
CA ASP A 322 15.96 17.79 2.43
C ASP A 322 15.32 18.83 1.48
N CYS A 323 15.40 18.56 0.18
CA CYS A 323 14.96 19.46 -0.87
C CYS A 323 14.61 18.74 -2.17
N TYR A 324 13.92 19.48 -3.06
CA TYR A 324 13.48 19.02 -4.39
C TYR A 324 12.55 17.80 -4.36
N HIS A 325 11.62 17.82 -3.41
CA HIS A 325 10.57 16.81 -3.25
C HIS A 325 9.58 16.85 -4.41
N PHE A 326 9.00 15.69 -4.72
CA PHE A 326 7.86 15.58 -5.63
C PHE A 326 6.62 16.23 -5.03
N GLU A 327 5.70 16.63 -5.90
CA GLU A 327 4.40 17.17 -5.49
C GLU A 327 3.35 16.69 -6.48
N GLY A 328 2.46 15.80 -6.03
CA GLY A 328 1.49 15.10 -6.87
C GLY A 328 1.34 13.63 -6.51
N ILE A 329 0.92 12.81 -7.47
CA ILE A 329 0.72 11.37 -7.29
C ILE A 329 1.78 10.60 -8.09
N ILE A 330 2.36 9.56 -7.49
CA ILE A 330 3.27 8.61 -8.15
C ILE A 330 2.68 7.20 -8.08
N ASP A 331 2.84 6.47 -9.17
CA ASP A 331 2.51 5.05 -9.32
C ASP A 331 3.51 4.34 -10.26
N ASP A 332 3.49 3.02 -10.29
CA ASP A 332 4.25 2.14 -11.20
C ASP A 332 5.74 2.53 -11.37
N VAL A 333 6.46 2.73 -10.26
CA VAL A 333 7.90 3.07 -10.35
C VAL A 333 8.69 1.81 -10.69
N THR A 334 9.22 1.74 -11.91
CA THR A 334 9.97 0.60 -12.40
C THR A 334 11.43 0.96 -12.67
N VAL A 335 12.35 0.17 -12.14
CA VAL A 335 13.77 0.20 -12.50
C VAL A 335 14.09 -1.09 -13.25
N SER A 336 14.74 -0.97 -14.41
CA SER A 336 15.12 -2.11 -15.23
C SER A 336 16.58 -2.02 -15.66
N PHE A 337 17.24 -3.18 -15.73
CA PHE A 337 18.56 -3.33 -16.33
C PHE A 337 18.46 -4.19 -17.58
N ARG A 338 19.50 -4.15 -18.41
CA ARG A 338 19.53 -4.92 -19.64
C ARG A 338 20.33 -6.20 -19.45
N ASP A 339 19.67 -7.35 -19.61
CA ASP A 339 20.33 -8.65 -19.72
C ASP A 339 20.08 -9.26 -21.10
N ASN A 340 21.14 -9.80 -21.73
CA ASN A 340 21.07 -10.45 -23.04
C ASN A 340 20.27 -9.67 -24.10
N GLU A 341 20.46 -8.35 -24.14
CA GLU A 341 19.78 -7.38 -25.00
C GLU A 341 18.30 -7.08 -24.67
N MET A 342 17.69 -7.73 -23.69
CA MET A 342 16.32 -7.47 -23.20
C MET A 342 16.32 -6.64 -21.91
N TRP A 343 15.30 -5.80 -21.75
CA TRP A 343 15.09 -5.05 -20.51
C TRP A 343 14.36 -5.95 -19.52
N GLU A 344 14.99 -6.19 -18.37
CA GLU A 344 14.44 -6.97 -17.27
C GLU A 344 14.19 -6.03 -16.09
N PRO A 345 12.95 -5.95 -15.57
CA PRO A 345 12.68 -5.16 -14.38
C PRO A 345 13.39 -5.80 -13.19
N VAL A 346 14.11 -4.96 -12.43
CA VAL A 346 14.84 -5.38 -11.23
C VAL A 346 14.19 -4.86 -9.96
N SER A 347 13.34 -3.84 -10.07
CA SER A 347 12.51 -3.31 -8.99
C SER A 347 11.24 -2.66 -9.55
N HIS A 348 10.11 -2.87 -8.90
CA HIS A 348 8.79 -2.44 -9.38
C HIS A 348 7.87 -2.08 -8.20
N TRP A 349 7.48 -0.82 -8.07
CA TRP A 349 6.64 -0.33 -6.98
C TRP A 349 5.28 0.07 -7.54
N THR A 350 4.26 -0.76 -7.28
CA THR A 350 2.88 -0.53 -7.74
C THR A 350 1.92 -0.20 -6.61
N PHE A 351 2.43 0.00 -5.39
CA PHE A 351 1.67 0.49 -4.24
C PHE A 351 0.35 -0.27 -4.02
N TRP A 352 0.37 -1.60 -4.09
CA TRP A 352 -0.85 -2.40 -4.05
C TRP A 352 -1.42 -2.56 -2.62
N GLU A 353 -0.71 -2.09 -1.59
CA GLU A 353 -1.12 -2.26 -0.20
C GLU A 353 -2.30 -1.35 0.19
N GLY A 354 -2.28 -0.09 -0.25
CA GLY A 354 -3.37 0.86 -0.02
C GLY A 354 -3.49 1.39 1.41
N GLU A 355 -2.59 1.00 2.31
CA GLU A 355 -2.52 1.45 3.71
C GLU A 355 -1.15 1.15 4.33
N GLY A 356 -0.94 1.65 5.56
CA GLY A 356 0.27 1.40 6.33
C GLY A 356 1.40 2.40 6.05
N ALA A 357 2.48 2.26 6.82
CA ALA A 357 3.66 3.11 6.73
C ALA A 357 4.76 2.51 5.84
N ASP A 358 4.54 1.35 5.25
CA ASP A 358 5.52 0.64 4.42
C ASP A 358 4.88 0.20 3.10
N THR A 359 5.67 0.07 2.04
CA THR A 359 5.28 -0.53 0.76
C THR A 359 6.37 -1.49 0.28
N GLY A 360 5.97 -2.53 -0.45
CA GLY A 360 6.89 -3.53 -1.00
C GLY A 360 7.24 -3.31 -2.47
N ASP A 361 8.35 -3.91 -2.89
CA ASP A 361 8.67 -4.13 -4.31
C ASP A 361 7.91 -5.36 -4.82
N ALA A 362 7.16 -5.21 -5.92
CA ALA A 362 6.31 -6.24 -6.51
C ALA A 362 7.12 -7.45 -7.02
N LEU A 363 8.44 -7.30 -7.14
CA LEU A 363 9.36 -8.35 -7.55
C LEU A 363 10.05 -9.05 -6.37
N ASN A 364 9.66 -8.75 -5.13
CA ASN A 364 10.20 -9.41 -3.95
C ASN A 364 10.05 -10.93 -4.04
N ASP A 365 11.12 -11.64 -3.67
CA ASP A 365 11.19 -13.09 -3.63
C ASP A 365 11.86 -13.55 -2.31
N ASP A 366 11.97 -14.87 -2.07
CA ASP A 366 12.59 -15.44 -0.85
C ASP A 366 14.05 -15.00 -0.62
N PHE A 367 14.71 -14.39 -1.61
CA PHE A 367 16.12 -14.02 -1.57
C PHE A 367 16.34 -12.51 -1.58
N ASN A 368 15.39 -11.73 -2.10
CA ASN A 368 15.45 -10.28 -2.18
C ASN A 368 14.12 -9.70 -1.70
N GLU A 369 14.17 -9.04 -0.55
CA GLU A 369 13.05 -8.30 0.01
C GLU A 369 13.44 -6.83 0.09
N ARG A 370 12.79 -6.00 -0.71
CA ARG A 370 12.85 -4.54 -0.61
C ARG A 370 11.55 -4.03 -0.02
N VAL A 371 11.69 -3.28 1.06
CA VAL A 371 10.61 -2.58 1.73
C VAL A 371 10.96 -1.10 1.74
N GLY A 372 10.00 -0.26 1.39
CA GLY A 372 10.12 1.19 1.43
C GLY A 372 9.31 1.76 2.58
N GLU A 373 9.95 2.52 3.46
CA GLU A 373 9.29 3.26 4.54
C GLU A 373 8.71 4.56 3.96
N ILE A 374 7.41 4.75 4.13
CA ILE A 374 6.63 5.89 3.68
C ILE A 374 6.67 6.98 4.76
N HIS A 375 7.13 8.17 4.37
CA HIS A 375 7.12 9.35 5.23
C HIS A 375 6.18 10.39 4.65
N GLY A 376 5.06 10.64 5.32
CA GLY A 376 4.14 11.75 5.03
C GLY A 376 3.23 11.60 3.82
N ALA A 377 3.50 10.66 2.91
CA ALA A 377 2.66 10.42 1.74
C ALA A 377 1.38 9.66 2.09
N ASP A 378 0.30 9.95 1.36
CA ASP A 378 -1.02 9.34 1.57
C ASP A 378 -1.33 8.29 0.49
N TRP A 379 -1.94 7.18 0.89
CA TRP A 379 -2.54 6.23 -0.03
C TRP A 379 -3.75 6.85 -0.73
N VAL A 380 -3.82 6.74 -2.06
CA VAL A 380 -4.90 7.29 -2.86
C VAL A 380 -5.30 6.34 -3.98
N MET A 381 -6.54 6.46 -4.47
CA MET A 381 -6.94 5.88 -5.74
C MET A 381 -6.28 6.68 -6.89
N PRO A 382 -6.20 6.14 -8.11
CA PRO A 382 -5.60 6.84 -9.26
C PRO A 382 -6.30 8.14 -9.64
N ASP A 383 -7.54 8.39 -9.20
CA ASP A 383 -8.21 9.67 -9.40
C ASP A 383 -7.78 10.76 -8.38
N GLY A 384 -7.06 10.36 -7.32
CA GLY A 384 -6.56 11.19 -6.23
C GLY A 384 -7.45 11.21 -4.99
N SER A 385 -8.54 10.44 -4.95
CA SER A 385 -9.30 10.25 -3.70
C SER A 385 -8.46 9.44 -2.72
N ILE A 386 -8.30 9.91 -1.47
CA ILE A 386 -7.54 9.17 -0.47
C ILE A 386 -8.21 7.83 -0.17
N VAL A 387 -7.37 6.81 -0.07
CA VAL A 387 -7.71 5.48 0.35
C VAL A 387 -7.28 5.40 1.80
N ALA A 388 -8.25 5.45 2.70
CA ALA A 388 -8.22 4.43 3.74
C ALA A 388 -8.93 3.25 3.10
N GLN A 389 -8.44 2.02 3.27
CA GLN A 389 -9.28 0.86 3.00
C GLN A 389 -10.61 1.10 3.71
N ALA A 390 -11.71 1.06 2.96
CA ALA A 390 -12.99 1.51 3.48
C ALA A 390 -13.32 0.70 4.73
N VAL A 391 -13.44 1.37 5.87
CA VAL A 391 -13.69 0.67 7.14
C VAL A 391 -15.19 0.64 7.39
N GLU A 392 -15.73 -0.53 7.71
CA GLU A 392 -17.12 -0.65 8.09
C GLU A 392 -17.36 0.00 9.46
N LEU A 393 -18.45 0.76 9.57
CA LEU A 393 -18.98 1.24 10.83
C LEU A 393 -20.10 0.30 11.27
N GLU A 394 -19.79 -0.57 12.22
CA GLU A 394 -20.78 -1.46 12.81
C GLU A 394 -21.75 -0.74 13.75
N ASN A 395 -23.00 -1.18 13.75
CA ASN A 395 -24.03 -0.57 14.60
C ASN A 395 -23.74 -0.81 16.09
N ASP A 396 -23.85 0.25 16.89
CA ASP A 396 -23.56 0.30 18.34
C ASP A 396 -22.06 0.10 18.72
N GLU A 397 -21.16 0.06 17.75
CA GLU A 397 -19.71 0.06 17.97
C GLU A 397 -19.10 1.46 17.74
N TYR A 398 -17.96 1.73 18.38
CA TYR A 398 -17.22 2.97 18.16
C TYR A 398 -15.84 2.65 17.63
N MET A 399 -15.42 3.42 16.64
CA MET A 399 -14.07 3.37 16.09
C MET A 399 -13.23 4.49 16.69
N LEU A 400 -11.99 4.16 17.03
CA LEU A 400 -10.98 5.15 17.39
C LEU A 400 -9.89 5.14 16.34
N ILE A 401 -9.57 6.33 15.83
CA ILE A 401 -8.45 6.53 14.92
C ILE A 401 -7.48 7.45 15.63
N GLU A 402 -6.24 6.99 15.74
CA GLU A 402 -5.14 7.73 16.35
C GLU A 402 -4.33 8.46 15.27
N ASP A 403 -3.56 9.47 15.68
CA ASP A 403 -2.60 10.18 14.83
C ASP A 403 -3.11 10.84 13.53
N VAL A 404 -4.42 11.13 13.44
CA VAL A 404 -5.03 11.85 12.29
C VAL A 404 -4.32 13.19 12.05
N GLN A 405 -3.69 13.32 10.89
CA GLN A 405 -3.04 14.54 10.42
C GLN A 405 -4.00 15.42 9.62
N GLN A 406 -3.55 16.65 9.35
CA GLN A 406 -4.32 17.60 8.56
C GLN A 406 -4.39 17.13 7.10
N SER A 407 -5.58 17.19 6.49
CA SER A 407 -5.87 16.75 5.12
C SER A 407 -6.00 15.24 4.94
N ASP A 408 -5.81 14.46 6.00
CA ASP A 408 -6.19 13.05 6.05
C ASP A 408 -7.64 12.90 5.63
N THR A 409 -7.89 11.93 4.77
CA THR A 409 -9.23 11.59 4.32
C THR A 409 -9.43 10.11 4.57
N MET A 410 -10.31 9.81 5.50
CA MET A 410 -10.65 8.46 5.90
C MET A 410 -11.95 8.06 5.20
N LEU A 411 -12.02 6.83 4.70
CA LEU A 411 -13.20 6.29 4.04
C LEU A 411 -13.86 5.25 4.94
N PHE A 412 -15.16 5.43 5.17
CA PHE A 412 -15.99 4.50 5.91
C PHE A 412 -17.23 4.14 5.12
N TYR A 413 -17.87 3.06 5.52
CA TYR A 413 -19.21 2.74 5.06
C TYR A 413 -20.01 2.08 6.18
N ALA A 414 -21.33 2.11 6.05
CA ALA A 414 -22.24 1.38 6.92
C ALA A 414 -23.29 0.67 6.06
N GLU A 415 -23.39 -0.65 6.20
CA GLU A 415 -24.46 -1.43 5.61
C GLU A 415 -25.76 -1.22 6.40
N LEU A 416 -26.85 -0.97 5.69
CA LEU A 416 -28.14 -0.74 6.29
C LEU A 416 -29.02 -1.98 6.14
N ASP A 417 -29.49 -2.51 7.27
CA ASP A 417 -30.47 -3.59 7.30
C ASP A 417 -31.74 -3.23 6.51
N GLU A 418 -32.36 -4.24 5.89
CA GLU A 418 -33.65 -4.08 5.24
C GLU A 418 -34.67 -3.52 6.25
N TYR A 419 -35.41 -2.48 5.85
CA TYR A 419 -36.36 -1.75 6.70
C TYR A 419 -35.75 -0.91 7.83
N THR A 420 -34.47 -0.55 7.75
CA THR A 420 -33.88 0.48 8.62
C THR A 420 -34.74 1.74 8.59
N PHE A 421 -35.33 2.10 9.73
CA PHE A 421 -36.22 3.27 9.84
C PHE A 421 -35.47 4.54 10.25
N MET A 422 -34.29 4.39 10.84
CA MET A 422 -33.44 5.47 11.30
C MET A 422 -31.98 5.00 11.28
N ALA A 423 -31.09 5.80 10.71
CA ALA A 423 -29.65 5.62 10.79
C ALA A 423 -29.05 6.94 11.30
N ASP A 424 -28.24 6.88 12.37
CA ASP A 424 -27.59 8.04 12.95
C ASP A 424 -26.07 7.92 12.79
N PHE A 425 -25.42 8.99 12.33
CA PHE A 425 -23.97 9.07 12.22
C PHE A 425 -23.44 10.15 13.16
N TYR A 426 -22.42 9.82 13.94
CA TYR A 426 -21.72 10.73 14.83
C TYR A 426 -20.22 10.55 14.63
N ALA A 427 -19.50 11.65 14.40
CA ALA A 427 -18.05 11.69 14.40
C ALA A 427 -17.57 12.87 15.25
N TRP A 428 -16.54 12.67 16.05
CA TRP A 428 -15.92 13.74 16.82
C TRP A 428 -14.43 13.49 17.02
N GLY A 429 -13.64 14.57 17.09
CA GLY A 429 -12.21 14.54 17.34
C GLY A 429 -11.81 15.36 18.56
N TRP A 430 -10.62 15.08 19.09
CA TRP A 430 -10.01 15.84 20.18
C TRP A 430 -8.48 15.90 20.00
N SER A 431 -7.83 16.96 20.48
CA SER A 431 -6.37 17.04 20.57
C SER A 431 -5.94 17.49 21.97
N GLU A 432 -4.86 16.90 22.52
CA GLU A 432 -4.31 17.27 23.84
C GLU A 432 -3.62 18.65 23.81
N GLU A 433 -3.02 19.02 22.67
CA GLU A 433 -2.32 20.31 22.48
C GLU A 433 -3.29 21.50 22.65
N TYR A 434 -4.58 21.28 22.39
CA TYR A 434 -5.65 22.27 22.47
C TYR A 434 -6.09 22.62 23.90
N TYR A 435 -5.77 21.80 24.91
CA TYR A 435 -6.30 21.97 26.28
C TYR A 435 -5.33 22.61 27.28
N GLU A 436 -4.06 22.84 26.92
CA GLU A 436 -3.10 23.51 27.82
C GLU A 436 -3.17 25.05 27.76
N ASP A 437 -3.64 25.65 26.66
CA ASP A 437 -3.76 27.11 26.51
C ASP A 437 -5.23 27.57 26.52
N TRP A 438 -5.71 27.98 27.71
CA TRP A 438 -6.99 28.67 27.91
C TRP A 438 -6.97 30.13 27.38
N ASP A 439 -6.33 30.39 26.24
CA ASP A 439 -6.34 31.72 25.62
C ASP A 439 -7.47 31.81 24.57
N TYR A 440 -8.34 32.78 24.78
CA TYR A 440 -9.57 33.04 24.01
C TYR A 440 -9.26 33.54 22.59
N GLY A 441 -8.70 32.68 21.74
CA GLY A 441 -8.32 33.03 20.37
C GLY A 441 -8.22 31.87 19.37
N TYR A 442 -8.28 30.61 19.81
CA TYR A 442 -8.12 29.42 18.96
C TYR A 442 -9.45 28.73 18.59
N GLU A 443 -10.59 29.44 18.61
CA GLU A 443 -11.93 28.86 18.37
C GLU A 443 -12.19 28.31 16.94
N GLU A 444 -11.18 28.15 16.07
CA GLU A 444 -11.39 27.83 14.64
C GLU A 444 -10.78 26.51 14.08
N GLU A 445 -10.02 25.69 14.81
CA GLU A 445 -9.05 24.76 14.14
C GLU A 445 -9.16 23.24 14.43
N LEU A 446 -10.34 22.72 14.79
CA LEU A 446 -10.60 21.27 14.69
C LEU A 446 -11.91 21.08 13.92
N GLY A 447 -11.79 20.77 12.63
CA GLY A 447 -12.91 20.59 11.73
C GLY A 447 -12.81 19.28 10.97
N PHE A 448 -13.96 18.68 10.68
CA PHE A 448 -14.06 17.59 9.72
C PHE A 448 -15.14 17.96 8.71
N ASP A 449 -14.87 17.71 7.43
CA ASP A 449 -15.92 17.59 6.43
C ASP A 449 -16.20 16.11 6.23
N VAL A 450 -17.48 15.74 6.24
CA VAL A 450 -17.90 14.39 5.89
C VAL A 450 -18.71 14.46 4.62
N TYR A 451 -18.20 13.85 3.56
CA TYR A 451 -18.91 13.67 2.30
C TYR A 451 -19.62 12.33 2.34
N VAL A 452 -20.91 12.33 2.04
CA VAL A 452 -21.78 11.15 2.12
C VAL A 452 -22.18 10.73 0.71
N GLY A 453 -22.06 9.43 0.44
CA GLY A 453 -22.51 8.80 -0.79
C GLY A 453 -23.56 7.73 -0.49
N TYR A 454 -24.60 7.65 -1.31
CA TYR A 454 -25.65 6.64 -1.21
C TYR A 454 -25.37 5.55 -2.24
N ASP A 455 -25.02 4.34 -1.79
CA ASP A 455 -24.64 3.19 -2.63
C ASP A 455 -23.45 3.46 -3.57
N ARG A 456 -22.65 4.49 -3.28
CA ARG A 456 -21.45 4.87 -4.03
C ARG A 456 -20.44 5.56 -3.13
N ILE A 457 -19.16 5.39 -3.42
CA ILE A 457 -18.05 6.06 -2.72
C ILE A 457 -18.12 7.58 -3.01
N PRO A 458 -18.20 8.45 -2.00
CA PRO A 458 -18.18 9.89 -2.16
C PRO A 458 -16.74 10.42 -2.17
N ALA A 459 -16.54 11.55 -2.84
CA ALA A 459 -15.32 12.34 -2.82
C ALA A 459 -15.65 13.82 -2.55
N PRO A 460 -14.68 14.66 -2.13
CA PRO A 460 -14.92 16.09 -1.89
C PRO A 460 -15.51 16.86 -3.08
N TRP A 461 -15.34 16.36 -4.30
CA TRP A 461 -15.85 16.94 -5.54
C TRP A 461 -17.06 16.20 -6.14
N ASP A 462 -17.44 15.04 -5.60
CA ASP A 462 -18.58 14.24 -6.05
C ASP A 462 -19.23 13.48 -4.89
N TYR A 463 -20.36 13.98 -4.39
CA TYR A 463 -21.05 13.46 -3.22
C TYR A 463 -22.56 13.67 -3.34
N ASP A 464 -23.34 12.92 -2.56
CA ASP A 464 -24.80 13.08 -2.48
C ASP A 464 -25.20 14.07 -1.38
N GLU A 465 -24.45 14.08 -0.28
CA GLU A 465 -24.64 15.00 0.85
C GLU A 465 -23.29 15.38 1.47
N GLN A 466 -23.15 16.59 2.00
CA GLN A 466 -21.98 17.04 2.74
C GLN A 466 -22.41 17.44 4.15
N LEU A 467 -21.74 16.90 5.16
CA LEU A 467 -21.91 17.23 6.56
C LEU A 467 -20.69 18.04 7.00
N THR A 468 -20.93 19.28 7.44
CA THR A 468 -19.86 20.13 7.96
C THR A 468 -19.90 20.10 9.49
N GLY A 469 -18.77 19.76 10.09
CA GLY A 469 -18.64 19.73 11.54
C GLY A 469 -18.52 21.11 12.16
N TYR A 470 -18.91 21.21 13.43
CA TYR A 470 -18.64 22.37 14.28
C TYR A 470 -17.98 21.90 15.58
N TYR A 471 -16.94 22.62 16.04
CA TYR A 471 -16.21 22.30 17.27
C TYR A 471 -15.68 20.86 17.30
N GLY A 472 -15.08 20.38 16.21
CA GLY A 472 -14.55 19.03 16.11
C GLY A 472 -15.61 17.94 16.13
N SER A 473 -16.88 18.23 15.82
CA SER A 473 -17.97 17.24 15.82
C SER A 473 -18.90 17.36 14.62
N VAL A 474 -19.31 16.22 14.08
CA VAL A 474 -20.24 16.06 12.95
C VAL A 474 -21.35 15.11 13.39
N TRP A 475 -22.60 15.43 13.04
CA TRP A 475 -23.74 14.56 13.27
C TRP A 475 -24.75 14.65 12.14
N ASN A 476 -25.35 13.52 11.77
CA ASN A 476 -26.54 13.47 10.92
C ASN A 476 -27.47 12.30 11.27
N SER A 477 -28.71 12.37 10.80
CA SER A 477 -29.73 11.33 10.98
C SER A 477 -30.58 11.18 9.71
N TRP A 478 -30.63 9.96 9.17
CA TRP A 478 -31.48 9.61 8.03
C TRP A 478 -32.71 8.85 8.51
N SER A 479 -33.90 9.29 8.08
CA SER A 479 -35.16 8.60 8.37
C SER A 479 -35.63 7.83 7.14
N TRP A 480 -35.84 6.51 7.29
CA TRP A 480 -36.13 5.58 6.19
C TRP A 480 -35.14 5.75 5.02
N PRO A 481 -33.82 5.59 5.25
CA PRO A 481 -32.83 5.63 4.18
C PRO A 481 -33.19 4.61 3.09
N SER A 482 -33.04 5.03 1.83
CA SER A 482 -33.28 4.17 0.67
C SER A 482 -32.01 3.51 0.14
N ALA A 483 -30.84 3.95 0.63
CA ALA A 483 -29.56 3.34 0.32
C ALA A 483 -29.43 1.99 1.04
N GLU A 484 -28.79 1.04 0.41
CA GLU A 484 -28.34 -0.22 1.02
C GLU A 484 -27.02 0.02 1.78
N ILE A 485 -26.17 0.92 1.26
CA ILE A 485 -24.90 1.29 1.88
C ILE A 485 -24.78 2.81 1.97
N LEU A 486 -24.49 3.33 3.16
CA LEU A 486 -24.04 4.71 3.34
C LEU A 486 -22.52 4.75 3.36
N TRP A 487 -21.93 5.54 2.47
CA TRP A 487 -20.49 5.76 2.41
C TRP A 487 -20.14 7.13 2.99
N PHE A 488 -19.01 7.23 3.68
CA PHE A 488 -18.54 8.45 4.35
C PHE A 488 -17.06 8.69 4.03
N SER A 489 -16.75 9.77 3.33
CA SER A 489 -15.39 10.28 3.20
C SER A 489 -15.21 11.42 4.21
N VAL A 490 -14.42 11.17 5.26
CA VAL A 490 -14.17 12.10 6.38
C VAL A 490 -12.82 12.77 6.15
N VAL A 491 -12.83 14.07 5.87
CA VAL A 491 -11.62 14.88 5.62
C VAL A 491 -11.31 15.75 6.83
N ALA A 492 -10.13 15.58 7.41
CA ALA A 492 -9.62 16.40 8.50
C ALA A 492 -9.23 17.80 7.97
N LYS A 493 -9.72 18.85 8.65
CA LYS A 493 -9.45 20.26 8.31
C LYS A 493 -8.52 20.92 9.30
N VAL A 494 -7.88 22.00 8.81
CA VAL A 494 -7.21 23.04 9.61
C VAL A 494 -8.14 23.58 10.66
#